data_AF-A0A7C1YUX3-F1
#
_entry.id   AF-A0A7C1YUX3-F1
#
_cell.length_a   1.000
_cell.length_b   1.000
_cell.length_c   1.000
_cell.angle_alpha   90.00
_cell.angle_beta   90.00
_cell.angle_gamma   90.00
#
_symmetry.space_group_name_H-M   'P 1'
#
loop_
_entity.id
_entity.type
_entity.pdbx_description
1 polymer ?
#
loop_
_entity_poly.entity_id
_entity_poly.type
_entity_poly.pdbx_seq_one_letter_code
_entity_poly.pdbx_strand_id
1 'polypeptide(L)'
;MKRRGAFTLIELLVVIAVLALLMGLLIPALSKARGQARAAACKANLKQWATIIAMYTMDNDNEYWIEYCKKRDPAGTWMRALELLYGDMGKFRVCPAATQECFAADPVSGDLNWRRYGSAKRVWGPGIPTKYFYENDYGSYGVNHWINT
;
A
#
# COMPACT_ATOMS: atom_id res chain seq x y z
N MET A 1 -9.20 27.67 55.10
CA MET A 1 -9.11 26.38 54.38
C MET A 1 -10.15 26.35 53.27
N LYS A 2 -9.77 26.41 51.99
CA LYS A 2 -10.71 26.22 50.88
C LYS A 2 -11.06 24.74 50.79
N ARG A 3 -12.33 24.38 51.04
CA ARG A 3 -12.83 23.03 50.77
C ARG A 3 -12.74 22.80 49.25
N ARG A 4 -11.89 21.88 48.82
CA ARG A 4 -11.90 21.40 47.43
C ARG A 4 -13.18 20.59 47.25
N GLY A 5 -14.00 20.95 46.26
CA GLY A 5 -15.19 20.17 45.91
C GLY A 5 -14.75 18.79 45.42
N ALA A 6 -15.25 17.73 46.06
CA ALA A 6 -15.07 16.37 45.58
C ALA A 6 -16.15 16.07 44.55
N PHE A 7 -15.76 15.49 43.41
CA PHE A 7 -16.69 15.04 42.38
C PHE A 7 -17.58 13.93 42.94
N THR A 8 -18.88 13.99 42.65
CA THR A 8 -19.81 12.92 43.01
C THR A 8 -19.69 11.76 42.01
N LEU A 9 -20.00 10.55 42.47
CA LEU A 9 -20.00 9.36 41.61
C LEU A 9 -20.99 9.49 40.45
N ILE A 10 -22.11 10.17 40.68
CA ILE A 10 -23.14 10.44 39.67
C ILE A 10 -22.61 11.36 38.57
N GLU A 11 -21.93 12.45 38.93
CA GLU A 11 -21.34 13.38 37.95
C GLU A 11 -20.32 12.68 37.05
N LEU A 12 -19.47 11.81 37.62
CA LEU A 12 -18.52 11.03 36.84
C LEU A 12 -19.24 10.04 35.90
N LEU A 13 -20.29 9.39 36.38
CA LEU A 13 -21.05 8.39 35.62
C LEU A 13 -21.81 9.00 34.44
N VAL A 14 -22.41 10.19 34.62
CA VAL A 14 -23.07 10.90 33.52
C VAL A 14 -22.06 11.32 32.45
N VAL A 15 -20.87 11.77 32.84
CA VAL A 15 -19.83 12.18 31.89
C VAL A 15 -19.36 11.00 31.04
N ILE A 16 -19.08 9.84 31.63
CA ILE A 16 -18.67 8.67 30.84
C ILE A 16 -19.79 8.16 29.94
N ALA A 17 -21.06 8.27 30.38
CA ALA A 17 -22.21 7.89 29.56
C ALA A 17 -22.33 8.76 28.30
N VAL A 18 -22.17 10.08 28.45
CA VAL A 18 -22.18 11.02 27.31
C VAL A 18 -20.96 10.79 26.41
N LEU A 19 -19.76 10.57 26.97
CA LEU A 19 -18.56 10.26 26.17
C LEU A 19 -18.73 8.97 25.36
N ALA A 20 -19.31 7.92 25.95
CA ALA A 20 -19.57 6.67 25.25
C ALA A 20 -20.55 6.84 24.08
N LEU A 21 -21.62 7.63 24.28
CA LEU A 21 -22.58 7.95 23.23
C LEU A 21 -21.91 8.71 22.06
N LEU A 22 -21.10 9.73 22.37
CA LEU A 22 -20.37 10.50 21.35
C LEU A 22 -19.35 9.63 20.60
N MET A 23 -18.60 8.78 21.30
CA MET A 23 -17.66 7.85 20.68
C MET A 23 -18.37 6.84 19.76
N GLY A 24 -19.56 6.37 20.14
CA GLY A 24 -20.38 5.47 19.31
C GLY A 24 -20.71 6.04 17.94
N LEU A 25 -20.92 7.35 17.84
CA LEU A 25 -21.16 8.05 16.56
C LEU A 25 -19.87 8.38 15.82
N LEU A 26 -18.78 8.66 16.52
CA LEU A 26 -17.50 9.08 15.94
C LEU A 26 -16.71 7.92 15.32
N ILE A 27 -16.70 6.74 15.93
CA ILE A 27 -15.95 5.57 15.44
C ILE A 27 -16.29 5.19 13.97
N PRO A 28 -17.56 5.02 13.58
CA PRO A 28 -17.90 4.66 12.19
C PRO A 28 -17.53 5.77 11.21
N ALA A 29 -17.73 7.05 11.58
CA ALA A 29 -17.34 8.19 10.75
C ALA A 29 -15.82 8.25 10.54
N LEU A 30 -15.04 8.03 11.59
CA LEU A 30 -13.58 8.02 11.53
C LEU A 30 -13.05 6.84 10.70
N SER A 31 -13.67 5.67 10.80
CA SER A 31 -13.32 4.50 9.97
C SER A 31 -13.48 4.80 8.47
N LYS A 32 -14.62 5.40 8.09
CA LYS A 32 -14.88 5.83 6.71
C LYS A 32 -13.89 6.90 6.24
N ALA A 33 -13.62 7.90 7.07
CA ALA A 33 -12.67 8.97 6.76
C ALA A 33 -11.24 8.44 6.54
N ARG A 34 -10.79 7.50 7.39
CA ARG A 34 -9.49 6.82 7.22
C ARG A 34 -9.44 6.02 5.92
N GLY A 35 -10.50 5.31 5.57
CA GLY A 35 -10.61 4.58 4.30
C GLY A 35 -10.47 5.51 3.08
N GLN A 36 -11.16 6.66 3.11
CA GLN A 36 -11.07 7.68 2.06
C GLN A 36 -9.68 8.30 1.98
N ALA A 37 -9.05 8.61 3.12
CA ALA A 37 -7.70 9.15 3.17
C ALA A 37 -6.66 8.19 2.56
N ARG A 38 -6.77 6.89 2.88
CA ARG A 38 -5.92 5.85 2.26
C ARG A 38 -6.13 5.79 0.75
N ALA A 39 -7.38 5.82 0.28
CA ALA A 39 -7.69 5.81 -1.15
C ALA A 39 -7.14 7.07 -1.87
N ALA A 40 -7.24 8.24 -1.25
CA ALA A 40 -6.68 9.48 -1.78
C ALA A 40 -5.14 9.41 -1.89
N ALA A 41 -4.47 8.90 -0.85
CA ALA A 41 -3.03 8.66 -0.90
C ALA A 41 -2.67 7.68 -2.02
N CYS A 42 -3.44 6.61 -2.20
CA CYS A 42 -3.19 5.66 -3.26
C CYS A 42 -3.31 6.29 -4.66
N LYS A 43 -4.28 7.18 -4.88
CA LYS A 43 -4.41 7.93 -6.13
C LYS A 43 -3.25 8.91 -6.35
N ALA A 44 -2.76 9.54 -5.30
CA ALA A 44 -1.59 10.41 -5.37
C ALA A 44 -0.33 9.64 -5.80
N ASN A 45 -0.11 8.45 -5.24
CA ASN A 45 0.98 7.57 -5.63
C ASN A 45 0.88 7.16 -7.12
N LEU A 46 -0.33 6.87 -7.63
CA LEU A 46 -0.53 6.57 -9.05
C LEU A 46 -0.24 7.75 -9.98
N LYS A 47 -0.54 8.97 -9.55
CA LYS A 47 -0.15 10.18 -10.30
C LYS A 47 1.37 10.35 -10.35
N GLN A 48 2.05 10.04 -9.26
CA GLN A 48 3.51 10.03 -9.21
C GLN A 48 4.08 8.93 -10.12
N TRP A 49 3.46 7.75 -10.18
CA TRP A 49 3.80 6.70 -11.15
C TRP A 49 3.76 7.21 -12.58
N ALA A 50 2.67 7.86 -12.99
CA ALA A 50 2.56 8.41 -14.34
C ALA A 50 3.67 9.43 -14.63
N THR A 51 4.06 10.22 -13.63
CA THR A 51 5.15 11.20 -13.76
C THR A 51 6.50 10.52 -13.93
N ILE A 52 6.80 9.50 -13.10
CA ILE A 52 8.03 8.71 -13.15
C ILE A 52 8.17 8.02 -14.51
N ILE A 53 7.09 7.40 -14.99
CA ILE A 53 7.07 6.71 -16.27
C ILE A 53 7.30 7.70 -17.42
N ALA A 54 6.64 8.86 -17.38
CA ALA A 54 6.85 9.90 -18.40
C ALA A 54 8.30 10.38 -18.42
N MET A 55 8.89 10.67 -17.26
CA MET A 55 10.31 11.05 -17.16
C MET A 55 11.22 9.98 -17.74
N TYR A 56 11.01 8.70 -17.37
CA TYR A 56 11.78 7.60 -17.91
C TYR A 56 11.70 7.54 -19.44
N THR A 57 10.50 7.58 -20.01
CA THR A 57 10.33 7.51 -21.47
C THR A 57 10.97 8.69 -22.18
N MET A 58 10.93 9.90 -21.60
CA MET A 58 11.59 11.08 -22.17
C MET A 58 13.12 10.92 -22.25
N ASP A 59 13.70 10.23 -21.27
CA ASP A 59 15.14 9.98 -21.22
C ASP A 59 15.58 8.74 -22.03
N ASN A 60 14.62 7.93 -22.52
CA ASN A 60 14.87 6.64 -23.20
C ASN A 60 14.15 6.55 -24.55
N ASP A 61 14.29 7.55 -25.43
CA ASP A 61 13.77 7.54 -26.81
C ASP A 61 12.25 7.25 -26.93
N ASN A 62 11.47 7.63 -25.91
CA ASN A 62 10.04 7.30 -25.75
C ASN A 62 9.73 5.80 -25.64
N GLU A 63 10.72 4.99 -25.31
CA GLU A 63 10.57 3.57 -25.05
C GLU A 63 10.32 3.31 -23.56
N TYR A 64 9.46 2.33 -23.29
CA TYR A 64 9.34 1.77 -21.95
C TYR A 64 10.49 0.80 -21.69
N TRP A 65 10.77 0.52 -20.41
CA TRP A 65 11.71 -0.54 -20.05
C TRP A 65 11.29 -1.86 -20.71
N ILE A 66 12.28 -2.64 -21.12
CA ILE A 66 12.00 -3.92 -21.75
C ILE A 66 11.98 -5.00 -20.68
N GLU A 67 10.80 -5.57 -20.42
CA GLU A 67 10.67 -6.80 -19.63
C GLU A 67 11.16 -8.01 -20.43
N TYR A 68 12.47 -8.13 -20.62
CA TYR A 68 13.07 -9.30 -21.26
C TYR A 68 13.02 -10.49 -20.29
N CYS A 69 11.95 -11.27 -20.32
CA CYS A 69 11.91 -12.60 -19.69
C CYS A 69 12.96 -13.59 -20.27
N LYS A 70 13.74 -13.21 -21.29
CA LYS A 70 14.71 -14.09 -21.97
C LYS A 70 16.19 -13.76 -21.74
N LYS A 71 16.56 -12.59 -21.21
CA LYS A 71 17.97 -12.23 -20.91
C LYS A 71 18.15 -11.96 -19.42
N ARG A 72 19.26 -12.47 -18.88
CA ARG A 72 19.68 -12.46 -17.46
C ARG A 72 20.08 -11.07 -16.95
N ASP A 73 19.44 -10.00 -17.41
CA ASP A 73 19.81 -8.65 -16.98
C ASP A 73 18.91 -8.20 -15.81
N PRO A 74 19.46 -7.92 -14.62
CA PRO A 74 18.74 -7.28 -13.51
C PRO A 74 18.04 -5.98 -13.90
N ALA A 75 18.48 -5.32 -14.98
CA ALA A 75 17.88 -4.10 -15.52
C ALA A 75 16.49 -4.32 -16.16
N GLY A 76 16.05 -5.56 -16.39
CA GLY A 76 14.82 -5.87 -17.13
C GLY A 76 13.51 -5.71 -16.36
N THR A 77 13.52 -5.49 -15.03
CA THR A 77 12.28 -5.22 -14.29
C THR A 77 12.04 -3.73 -14.18
N TRP A 78 10.78 -3.32 -14.30
CA TRP A 78 10.38 -1.91 -14.13
C TRP A 78 10.84 -1.32 -12.80
N MET A 79 10.96 -2.13 -11.76
CA MET A 79 11.44 -1.68 -10.45
C MET A 79 12.89 -1.24 -10.52
N ARG A 80 13.76 -2.00 -11.17
CA ARG A 80 15.18 -1.63 -11.28
C ARG A 80 15.39 -0.52 -12.29
N ALA A 81 14.67 -0.56 -13.41
CA ALA A 81 14.71 0.50 -14.41
C ALA A 81 14.31 1.88 -13.84
N LEU A 82 13.39 1.90 -12.87
CA LEU A 82 12.84 3.13 -12.29
C LEU A 82 13.40 3.45 -10.90
N GLU A 83 14.29 2.62 -10.34
CA GLU A 83 14.81 2.76 -8.96
C GLU A 83 15.45 4.14 -8.72
N LEU A 84 16.18 4.64 -9.72
CA LEU A 84 16.82 5.96 -9.68
C LEU A 84 15.83 7.13 -9.68
N LEU A 85 14.60 6.93 -10.14
CA LEU A 85 13.60 7.99 -10.28
C LEU A 85 12.72 8.15 -9.04
N TYR A 86 12.50 7.07 -8.28
CA TYR A 86 11.63 7.12 -7.08
C TYR A 86 12.38 7.03 -5.75
N GLY A 87 13.69 6.72 -5.75
CA GLY A 87 14.58 6.76 -4.58
C GLY A 87 14.22 5.75 -3.48
N ASP A 88 13.21 6.07 -2.67
CA ASP A 88 12.69 5.18 -1.63
C ASP A 88 11.64 4.23 -2.21
N MET A 89 12.10 3.02 -2.55
CA MET A 89 11.29 2.03 -3.24
C MET A 89 10.02 1.63 -2.47
N GLY A 90 9.98 1.75 -1.15
CA GLY A 90 8.86 1.29 -0.34
C GLY A 90 7.61 2.16 -0.47
N LYS A 91 7.78 3.48 -0.62
CA LYS A 91 6.68 4.46 -0.50
C LYS A 91 5.76 4.51 -1.71
N PHE A 92 6.32 4.39 -2.91
CA PHE A 92 5.54 4.53 -4.15
C PHE A 92 5.04 3.19 -4.67
N ARG A 93 5.67 2.07 -4.31
CA ARG A 93 5.27 0.74 -4.79
C ARG A 93 4.04 0.19 -4.03
N VAL A 94 3.74 0.66 -2.81
CA VAL A 94 2.65 0.13 -1.97
C VAL A 94 1.57 1.17 -1.68
N CYS A 95 0.31 0.75 -1.81
CA CYS A 95 -0.89 1.49 -1.46
C CYS A 95 -1.10 1.41 0.05
N PRO A 96 -1.31 2.54 0.75
CA PRO A 96 -1.71 2.50 2.17
C PRO A 96 -3.01 1.74 2.46
N ALA A 97 -3.83 1.43 1.44
CA ALA A 97 -5.00 0.55 1.57
C ALA A 97 -4.68 -0.95 1.38
N ALA A 98 -3.47 -1.28 0.93
CA ALA A 98 -3.02 -2.66 0.75
C ALA A 98 -2.55 -3.25 2.08
N THR A 99 -3.50 -3.82 2.82
CA THR A 99 -3.24 -4.46 4.12
C THR A 99 -3.19 -5.97 4.04
N GLN A 100 -3.52 -6.58 2.89
CA GLN A 100 -3.40 -8.01 2.71
C GLN A 100 -1.97 -8.36 2.27
N GLU A 101 -1.29 -9.14 3.11
CA GLU A 101 0.00 -9.75 2.78
C GLU A 101 -0.15 -10.81 1.69
N CYS A 102 0.94 -11.09 0.98
CA CYS A 102 1.03 -12.28 0.15
C CYS A 102 1.13 -13.54 1.01
N PHE A 103 0.31 -14.56 0.73
CA PHE A 103 0.61 -15.91 1.22
C PHE A 103 1.80 -16.49 0.45
N ALA A 104 2.68 -17.21 1.16
CA ALA A 104 3.88 -17.83 0.58
C ALA A 104 3.57 -18.93 -0.47
N ALA A 105 2.35 -19.47 -0.46
CA ALA A 105 1.84 -20.48 -1.40
C ALA A 105 0.41 -20.13 -1.83
N ASP A 106 -0.08 -20.60 -2.99
CA ASP A 106 -1.49 -20.51 -3.36
C ASP A 106 -2.37 -21.12 -2.25
N PRO A 107 -3.34 -20.37 -1.67
CA PRO A 107 -4.20 -20.89 -0.60
C PRO A 107 -5.13 -22.03 -1.05
N VAL A 108 -5.30 -22.25 -2.36
CA VAL A 108 -6.13 -23.32 -2.92
C VAL A 108 -5.29 -24.54 -3.27
N SER A 109 -4.20 -24.36 -4.04
CA SER A 109 -3.39 -25.46 -4.55
C SER A 109 -2.15 -25.79 -3.72
N GLY A 110 -1.73 -24.90 -2.81
CA GLY A 110 -0.46 -25.02 -2.11
C GLY A 110 0.76 -24.75 -3.00
N ASP A 111 0.58 -24.30 -4.25
CA ASP A 111 1.67 -24.04 -5.18
C ASP A 111 2.50 -22.83 -4.72
N LEU A 112 3.79 -23.08 -4.50
CA LEU A 112 4.79 -22.08 -4.13
C LEU A 112 5.18 -21.18 -5.31
N ASN A 113 4.86 -21.56 -6.55
CA ASN A 113 5.18 -20.82 -7.77
C ASN A 113 4.01 -19.98 -8.32
N TRP A 114 2.88 -19.90 -7.60
CA TRP A 114 1.75 -19.09 -8.01
C TRP A 114 2.10 -17.59 -8.04
N ARG A 115 1.96 -16.96 -9.22
CA ARG A 115 2.20 -15.52 -9.42
C ARG A 115 1.07 -14.70 -8.82
N ARG A 116 1.38 -13.89 -7.80
CA ARG A 116 0.42 -12.99 -7.17
C ARG A 116 0.49 -11.61 -7.79
N TYR A 117 -0.61 -11.18 -8.40
CA TYR A 117 -0.78 -9.79 -8.83
C TYR A 117 -1.12 -8.91 -7.63
N GLY A 118 -0.54 -7.71 -7.62
CA GLY A 118 -0.91 -6.65 -6.68
C GLY A 118 -2.34 -6.17 -6.87
N SER A 119 -2.90 -5.54 -5.85
CA SER A 119 -4.09 -4.72 -6.01
C SER A 119 -4.07 -3.53 -5.07
N ALA A 120 -5.07 -2.66 -5.16
CA ALA A 120 -5.25 -1.59 -4.17
C ALA A 120 -5.41 -2.10 -2.73
N LYS A 121 -5.69 -3.39 -2.53
CA LYS A 121 -5.90 -4.03 -1.22
C LYS A 121 -4.87 -5.09 -0.87
N ARG A 122 -4.01 -5.48 -1.82
CA ARG A 122 -3.08 -6.60 -1.68
C ARG A 122 -1.69 -6.22 -2.14
N VAL A 123 -0.72 -6.44 -1.26
CA VAL A 123 0.70 -6.36 -1.59
C VAL A 123 1.06 -7.64 -2.34
N TRP A 124 1.75 -7.52 -3.48
CA TRP A 124 2.50 -8.57 -4.14
C TRP A 124 3.95 -8.57 -3.63
N GLY A 125 4.53 -9.76 -3.50
CA GLY A 125 5.86 -9.94 -2.93
C GLY A 125 5.94 -9.73 -1.41
N PRO A 126 7.14 -9.86 -0.82
CA PRO A 126 8.29 -10.47 -1.44
C PRO A 126 8.01 -11.95 -1.66
N GLY A 127 8.13 -12.40 -2.92
CA GLY A 127 7.98 -13.82 -3.25
C GLY A 127 9.26 -14.58 -2.88
N ILE A 128 9.25 -15.89 -3.09
CA ILE A 128 10.50 -16.65 -3.18
C ILE A 128 11.39 -15.94 -4.21
N PRO A 129 12.64 -15.57 -3.88
CA PRO A 129 13.55 -14.97 -4.83
C PRO A 129 13.60 -15.84 -6.09
N THR A 130 13.16 -15.26 -7.20
CA THR A 130 13.24 -15.94 -8.49
C THR A 130 14.42 -15.37 -9.25
N LYS A 131 14.77 -15.96 -10.39
CA LYS A 131 15.74 -15.35 -11.31
C LYS A 131 15.36 -13.93 -11.80
N TYR A 132 14.15 -13.43 -11.50
CA TYR A 132 13.65 -12.13 -11.93
C TYR A 132 13.21 -11.19 -10.81
N PHE A 133 13.00 -11.69 -9.59
CA PHE A 133 12.53 -10.90 -8.44
C PHE A 133 13.45 -11.13 -7.25
N TYR A 134 13.92 -10.04 -6.63
CA TYR A 134 14.75 -10.08 -5.44
C TYR A 134 13.91 -10.14 -4.16
N GLU A 135 14.55 -10.50 -3.05
CA GLU A 135 13.92 -10.64 -1.73
C GLU A 135 13.23 -9.36 -1.23
N ASN A 136 13.63 -8.18 -1.71
CA ASN A 136 13.03 -6.89 -1.33
C ASN A 136 12.13 -6.29 -2.43
N ASP A 137 11.81 -7.06 -3.46
CA ASP A 137 10.89 -6.65 -4.52
C ASP A 137 9.45 -6.96 -4.11
N TYR A 138 8.77 -5.93 -3.62
CA TYR A 138 7.37 -5.96 -3.27
C TYR A 138 6.70 -4.65 -3.66
N GLY A 139 5.38 -4.70 -3.80
CA GLY A 139 4.55 -3.56 -4.13
C GLY A 139 3.10 -3.94 -4.00
N SER A 140 2.17 -3.01 -4.16
CA SER A 140 0.75 -3.29 -4.41
C SER A 140 0.33 -2.73 -5.77
N TYR A 141 1.10 -1.78 -6.30
CA TYR A 141 1.01 -1.29 -7.66
C TYR A 141 2.02 -2.04 -8.52
N GLY A 142 1.68 -2.29 -9.78
CA GLY A 142 2.60 -2.87 -10.74
C GLY A 142 2.16 -2.53 -12.15
N VAL A 143 3.13 -2.45 -13.07
CA VAL A 143 2.84 -2.20 -14.49
C VAL A 143 2.38 -3.49 -15.19
N ASN A 144 2.54 -4.65 -14.54
CA ASN A 144 1.97 -5.91 -14.96
C ASN A 144 0.59 -6.15 -14.33
N HIS A 145 -0.44 -5.98 -15.17
CA HIS A 145 -1.87 -6.15 -14.95
C HIS A 145 -2.54 -5.16 -13.97
N TRP A 146 -3.27 -4.23 -14.61
CA TRP A 146 -4.36 -3.35 -14.16
C TRP A 146 -4.80 -3.47 -12.70
N ILE A 147 -4.97 -2.29 -12.06
CA ILE A 147 -5.70 -2.13 -10.80
C ILE A 147 -7.12 -2.68 -11.01
N ASN A 148 -7.37 -3.90 -10.57
CA ASN A 148 -8.72 -4.40 -10.46
C ASN A 148 -9.33 -3.77 -9.19
N THR A 149 -10.36 -2.95 -9.38
CA THR A 149 -11.08 -2.21 -8.33
C THR A 149 -11.81 -3.13 -7.37
#